data_AF-A0A8P0TAS2-F1
#
_entry.id   AF-A0A8P0TAS2-F1
#
_cell.length_a   1.000
_cell.length_b   1.000
_cell.length_c   1.000
_cell.angle_alpha   90.00
_cell.angle_beta   90.00
_cell.angle_gamma   90.00
#
_symmetry.space_group_name_H-M   'P 1'
#
loop_
_entity.id
_entity.type
_entity.pdbx_description
1 polymer ?
#
loop_
_entity_poly.entity_id
_entity_poly.type
_entity_poly.pdbx_seq_one_letter_code
_entity_poly.pdbx_strand_id
1 'polypeptide(L)'
;MSERHRYGRQFASNKTALSNTCPSALGHSPVRALAIFLQDLEEVFKSDLSGNFEKTALALLDRPSEYDARQLQKAMKGLGTDEAVLIEILCTRTNKEIMAIKEAYQRLFDRSLESDVKADTSGNLKAILVSLLQANRDEGDDVDKDLAGQDAKDLYDAGDGRWGTDELAFNEVLAKRSHKQLRATFQAYQILIDKDIEEAIEAETSGDLQKAYLTLVRCARDQEGYFADRLYKSMKGTGTDEETLIHIIVTRAEVDLQGIKAKFQEKYQKSLSDMVRSDTSGDFQKLLVALLH
;
A
#
# COMPACT_ATOMS: atom_id res chain seq x y z
N MET A 1 -36.59 -32.98 -6.24
CA MET A 1 -36.55 -31.65 -6.88
C MET A 1 -35.13 -31.11 -6.74
N SER A 2 -34.37 -31.02 -7.84
CA SER A 2 -32.92 -30.81 -7.81
C SER A 2 -32.53 -29.37 -7.46
N GLU A 3 -31.31 -29.20 -6.94
CA GLU A 3 -30.68 -27.92 -6.54
C GLU A 3 -30.77 -26.82 -7.60
N ARG A 4 -30.94 -27.16 -8.89
CA ARG A 4 -31.22 -26.20 -9.97
C ARG A 4 -32.48 -25.37 -9.75
N HIS A 5 -33.51 -25.92 -9.12
CA HIS A 5 -34.76 -25.19 -8.80
C HIS A 5 -34.63 -24.25 -7.59
N ARG A 6 -33.61 -24.45 -6.73
CA ARG A 6 -33.30 -23.57 -5.60
C ARG A 6 -32.45 -22.39 -6.06
N TYR A 7 -31.40 -22.64 -6.87
CA TYR A 7 -30.61 -21.60 -7.53
C TYR A 7 -31.46 -20.71 -8.46
N GLY A 8 -32.38 -21.30 -9.23
CA GLY A 8 -33.27 -20.53 -10.11
C GLY A 8 -34.21 -19.56 -9.38
N ARG A 9 -34.65 -19.90 -8.16
CA ARG A 9 -35.48 -19.02 -7.32
C ARG A 9 -34.68 -17.93 -6.61
N GLN A 10 -33.45 -18.23 -6.17
CA GLN A 10 -32.52 -17.24 -5.62
C GLN A 10 -32.11 -16.20 -6.68
N PHE A 11 -31.88 -16.63 -7.92
CA PHE A 11 -31.56 -15.75 -9.06
C PHE A 11 -32.75 -14.88 -9.49
N ALA A 12 -33.96 -15.42 -9.47
CA ALA A 12 -35.18 -14.65 -9.76
C ALA A 12 -35.46 -13.60 -8.69
N SER A 13 -35.23 -13.92 -7.40
CA SER A 13 -35.38 -12.95 -6.31
C SER A 13 -34.31 -11.85 -6.35
N ASN A 14 -33.08 -12.17 -6.77
CA ASN A 14 -32.03 -11.17 -7.02
C ASN A 14 -32.32 -10.29 -8.25
N LYS A 15 -32.98 -10.81 -9.29
CA LYS A 15 -33.40 -9.99 -10.45
C LYS A 15 -34.43 -8.92 -10.07
N THR A 16 -35.35 -9.22 -9.16
CA THR A 16 -36.36 -8.26 -8.69
C THR A 16 -35.76 -7.22 -7.73
N ALA A 17 -34.73 -7.59 -6.97
CA ALA A 17 -33.97 -6.65 -6.15
C ALA A 17 -33.10 -5.72 -7.03
N LEU A 18 -32.44 -6.27 -8.06
CA LEU A 18 -31.63 -5.54 -9.04
C LEU A 18 -32.47 -4.61 -9.94
N SER A 19 -33.72 -4.99 -10.29
CA SER A 19 -34.57 -4.17 -11.16
C SER A 19 -35.07 -2.89 -10.49
N ASN A 20 -35.14 -2.86 -9.16
CA ASN A 20 -35.63 -1.69 -8.41
C ASN A 20 -34.51 -0.73 -7.98
N THR A 21 -33.24 -1.17 -7.98
CA THR A 21 -32.09 -0.35 -7.54
C THR A 21 -31.19 0.12 -8.69
N CYS A 22 -31.11 -0.58 -9.84
CA CYS A 22 -30.37 -0.14 -11.02
C CYS A 22 -31.07 -0.56 -12.34
N PRO A 23 -32.04 0.22 -12.84
CA PRO A 23 -32.74 -0.06 -14.10
C PRO A 23 -31.81 -0.12 -15.32
N SER A 24 -30.70 0.61 -15.27
CA SER A 24 -29.60 0.67 -16.26
C SER A 24 -28.89 -0.67 -16.51
N ALA A 25 -28.89 -1.58 -15.53
CA ALA A 25 -28.21 -2.86 -15.60
C ALA A 25 -29.03 -3.95 -16.33
N LEU A 26 -30.30 -3.66 -16.66
CA LEU A 26 -31.22 -4.60 -17.29
C LEU A 26 -30.80 -4.92 -18.74
N GLY A 27 -30.84 -6.20 -19.13
CA GLY A 27 -30.55 -6.64 -20.50
C GLY A 27 -29.07 -6.87 -20.83
N HIS A 28 -28.17 -6.61 -19.90
CA HIS A 28 -26.73 -6.86 -20.07
C HIS A 28 -26.29 -8.25 -19.58
N SER A 29 -25.11 -8.72 -20.02
CA SER A 29 -24.50 -9.94 -19.48
C SER A 29 -24.24 -9.76 -17.97
N PRO A 30 -24.17 -10.84 -17.17
CA PRO A 30 -23.98 -10.73 -15.72
C PRO A 30 -22.78 -9.86 -15.32
N VAL A 31 -21.66 -9.98 -16.04
CA VAL A 31 -20.45 -9.19 -15.81
C VAL A 31 -20.68 -7.70 -16.10
N ARG A 32 -21.38 -7.38 -17.19
CA ARG A 32 -21.67 -6.00 -17.58
C ARG A 32 -22.76 -5.37 -16.71
N ALA A 33 -23.76 -6.15 -16.29
CA ALA A 33 -24.79 -5.71 -15.35
C ALA A 33 -24.17 -5.38 -13.98
N LEU A 34 -23.22 -6.19 -13.50
CA LEU A 34 -22.49 -5.89 -12.26
C LEU A 34 -21.65 -4.62 -12.38
N ALA A 35 -20.96 -4.41 -13.51
CA ALA A 35 -20.19 -3.20 -13.74
C ALA A 35 -21.06 -1.94 -13.73
N ILE A 36 -22.24 -1.99 -14.37
CA ILE A 36 -23.20 -0.87 -14.36
C ILE A 36 -23.75 -0.64 -12.94
N PHE A 37 -24.07 -1.71 -12.21
CA PHE A 37 -24.53 -1.59 -10.82
C PHE A 37 -23.47 -0.91 -9.93
N LEU A 38 -22.19 -1.24 -10.09
CA LEU A 38 -21.11 -0.61 -9.33
C LEU A 38 -20.94 0.87 -9.70
N GLN A 39 -21.07 1.24 -10.98
CA GLN A 39 -21.03 2.63 -11.42
C GLN A 39 -22.19 3.44 -10.83
N ASP A 40 -23.39 2.90 -10.88
CA ASP A 40 -24.57 3.56 -10.29
C ASP A 40 -24.43 3.69 -8.77
N LEU A 41 -23.86 2.67 -8.10
CA LEU A 41 -23.60 2.72 -6.66
C LEU A 41 -22.56 3.79 -6.30
N GLU A 42 -21.51 3.95 -7.11
CA GLU A 42 -20.51 5.00 -6.94
C GLU A 42 -21.14 6.39 -7.03
N GLU A 43 -22.02 6.62 -8.01
CA GLU A 43 -22.72 7.90 -8.18
C GLU A 43 -23.72 8.18 -7.05
N VAL A 44 -24.44 7.15 -6.58
CA VAL A 44 -25.32 7.27 -5.40
C VAL A 44 -24.51 7.62 -4.15
N PHE A 45 -23.33 7.03 -3.95
CA PHE A 45 -22.49 7.37 -2.81
C PHE A 45 -21.99 8.82 -2.90
N LYS A 46 -21.59 9.29 -4.08
CA LYS A 46 -21.18 10.69 -4.28
C LYS A 46 -22.32 11.68 -4.10
N SER A 47 -23.57 11.32 -4.40
CA SER A 47 -24.72 12.21 -4.24
C SER A 47 -25.21 12.30 -2.79
N ASP A 48 -25.10 11.20 -2.05
CA ASP A 48 -25.77 11.06 -0.75
C ASP A 48 -24.79 11.12 0.44
N LEU A 49 -23.52 10.81 0.22
CA LEU A 49 -22.48 10.83 1.25
C LEU A 49 -21.59 12.06 1.09
N SER A 50 -20.87 12.40 2.16
CA SER A 50 -19.85 13.45 2.11
C SER A 50 -18.68 13.15 3.03
N GLY A 51 -17.57 13.85 2.79
CA GLY A 51 -16.40 13.84 3.67
C GLY A 51 -15.70 12.49 3.72
N ASN A 52 -15.08 12.16 4.86
CA ASN A 52 -14.27 10.95 4.98
C ASN A 52 -15.11 9.66 4.99
N PHE A 53 -16.40 9.74 5.33
CA PHE A 53 -17.31 8.61 5.19
C PHE A 53 -17.53 8.24 3.72
N GLU A 54 -17.81 9.22 2.86
CA GLU A 54 -17.88 9.05 1.41
C GLU A 54 -16.58 8.48 0.85
N LYS A 55 -15.43 9.10 1.16
CA LYS A 55 -14.12 8.63 0.68
C LYS A 55 -13.86 7.17 1.03
N THR A 56 -14.18 6.76 2.26
CA THR A 56 -14.02 5.37 2.70
C THR A 56 -14.98 4.44 1.98
N ALA A 57 -16.25 4.83 1.83
CA ALA A 57 -17.25 4.03 1.14
C ALA A 57 -16.88 3.81 -0.33
N LEU A 58 -16.42 4.85 -1.02
CA LEU A 58 -15.93 4.76 -2.40
C LEU A 58 -14.66 3.90 -2.50
N ALA A 59 -13.72 4.03 -1.56
CA ALA A 59 -12.51 3.21 -1.51
C ALA A 59 -12.84 1.71 -1.37
N LEU A 60 -13.90 1.35 -0.64
CA LEU A 60 -14.36 -0.03 -0.48
C LEU A 60 -15.07 -0.60 -1.73
N LEU A 61 -15.48 0.23 -2.69
CA LEU A 61 -16.05 -0.24 -3.96
C LEU A 61 -14.97 -0.64 -4.96
N ASP A 62 -13.77 -0.06 -4.86
CA ASP A 62 -12.63 -0.39 -5.70
C ASP A 62 -11.98 -1.70 -5.25
N ARG A 63 -11.39 -2.43 -6.20
CA ARG A 63 -10.39 -3.45 -5.83
C ARG A 63 -9.17 -2.75 -5.21
N PRO A 64 -8.42 -3.39 -4.30
CA PRO A 64 -7.24 -2.77 -3.68
C PRO A 64 -6.25 -2.19 -4.71
N SER A 65 -5.99 -2.90 -5.81
CA SER A 65 -5.11 -2.41 -6.89
C SER A 65 -5.66 -1.23 -7.68
N GLU A 66 -6.99 -1.11 -7.81
CA GLU A 66 -7.65 0.03 -8.45
C GLU A 66 -7.60 1.26 -7.55
N TYR A 67 -7.84 1.07 -6.26
CA TYR A 67 -7.71 2.13 -5.28
C TYR A 67 -6.26 2.65 -5.18
N ASP A 68 -5.27 1.76 -5.08
CA ASP A 68 -3.84 2.13 -5.15
C ASP A 68 -3.52 2.90 -6.44
N ALA A 69 -4.03 2.45 -7.60
CA ALA A 69 -3.83 3.14 -8.87
C ALA A 69 -4.42 4.55 -8.87
N ARG A 70 -5.61 4.75 -8.29
CA ARG A 70 -6.22 6.09 -8.12
C ARG A 70 -5.43 6.96 -7.15
N GLN A 71 -4.91 6.40 -6.06
CA GLN A 71 -4.06 7.14 -5.12
C GLN A 71 -2.75 7.59 -5.77
N LEU A 72 -2.09 6.71 -6.53
CA LEU A 72 -0.89 7.06 -7.29
C LEU A 72 -1.19 8.13 -8.34
N GLN A 73 -2.32 8.01 -9.05
CA GLN A 73 -2.72 9.00 -10.04
C GLN A 73 -2.98 10.37 -9.38
N LYS A 74 -3.68 10.39 -8.25
CA LYS A 74 -3.96 11.59 -7.45
C LYS A 74 -2.67 12.24 -6.96
N ALA A 75 -1.73 11.43 -6.45
CA ALA A 75 -0.44 11.88 -5.95
C ALA A 75 0.44 12.53 -7.03
N MET A 76 0.26 12.16 -8.30
CA MET A 76 0.96 12.74 -9.46
C MET A 76 0.10 13.78 -10.21
N LYS A 77 -1.09 14.13 -9.72
CA LYS A 77 -2.03 15.05 -10.39
C LYS A 77 -2.13 16.36 -9.62
N GLY A 78 -1.18 17.26 -9.82
CA GLY A 78 -1.21 18.57 -9.17
C GLY A 78 0.00 19.45 -9.47
N LEU A 79 0.06 20.58 -8.75
CA LEU A 79 1.29 21.36 -8.65
C LEU A 79 2.19 20.68 -7.62
N GLY A 80 3.18 19.95 -8.10
CA GLY A 80 4.03 19.09 -7.27
C GLY A 80 3.49 17.66 -7.19
N THR A 81 4.33 16.79 -6.65
CA THR A 81 4.07 15.36 -6.46
C THR A 81 3.88 15.11 -4.97
N ASP A 82 3.01 14.18 -4.60
CA ASP A 82 2.96 13.64 -3.23
C ASP A 82 3.85 12.38 -3.17
N GLU A 83 5.15 12.59 -2.99
CA GLU A 83 6.11 11.48 -2.94
C GLU A 83 5.84 10.53 -1.78
N ALA A 84 5.17 10.97 -0.71
CA ALA A 84 4.86 10.11 0.43
C ALA A 84 3.90 8.97 0.04
N VAL A 85 2.89 9.26 -0.79
CA VAL A 85 1.95 8.24 -1.31
C VAL A 85 2.68 7.29 -2.27
N LEU A 86 3.53 7.82 -3.15
CA LEU A 86 4.32 6.98 -4.07
C LEU A 86 5.23 6.02 -3.29
N ILE A 87 5.91 6.53 -2.26
CA ILE A 87 6.81 5.74 -1.42
C ILE A 87 6.04 4.68 -0.65
N GLU A 88 4.93 5.05 0.02
CA GLU A 88 4.14 4.08 0.78
C GLU A 88 3.68 2.93 -0.11
N ILE A 89 3.10 3.21 -1.28
CA ILE A 89 2.57 2.16 -2.14
C ILE A 89 3.72 1.36 -2.77
N LEU A 90 4.66 2.00 -3.45
CA LEU A 90 5.66 1.27 -4.23
C LEU A 90 6.69 0.52 -3.37
N CYS A 91 6.95 0.96 -2.14
CA CYS A 91 7.89 0.30 -1.24
C CYS A 91 7.28 -0.80 -0.36
N THR A 92 5.95 -0.96 -0.34
CA THR A 92 5.27 -1.93 0.55
C THR A 92 4.55 -3.05 -0.18
N ARG A 93 4.39 -2.94 -1.50
CA ARG A 93 3.64 -3.91 -2.31
C ARG A 93 4.56 -5.01 -2.85
N THR A 94 4.01 -6.22 -2.91
CA THR A 94 4.62 -7.40 -3.53
C THR A 94 4.69 -7.27 -5.06
N ASN A 95 5.46 -8.14 -5.71
CA ASN A 95 5.53 -8.18 -7.18
C ASN A 95 4.13 -8.35 -7.80
N LYS A 96 3.31 -9.24 -7.23
CA LYS A 96 1.95 -9.52 -7.70
C LYS A 96 1.05 -8.28 -7.57
N GLU A 97 1.12 -7.58 -6.45
CA GLU A 97 0.36 -6.36 -6.22
C GLU A 97 0.80 -5.23 -7.16
N ILE A 98 2.12 -5.01 -7.32
CA ILE A 98 2.66 -4.01 -8.25
C ILE A 98 2.18 -4.27 -9.69
N MET A 99 2.18 -5.52 -10.15
CA MET A 99 1.66 -5.88 -11.47
C MET A 99 0.17 -5.58 -11.60
N ALA A 100 -0.63 -5.93 -10.60
CA ALA A 100 -2.07 -5.63 -10.58
C ALA A 100 -2.34 -4.12 -10.58
N ILE A 101 -1.54 -3.34 -9.85
CA ILE A 101 -1.64 -1.87 -9.82
C ILE A 101 -1.30 -1.29 -11.20
N LYS A 102 -0.22 -1.74 -11.85
CA LYS A 102 0.15 -1.29 -13.21
C LYS A 102 -0.96 -1.57 -14.22
N GLU A 103 -1.55 -2.76 -14.17
CA GLU A 103 -2.68 -3.14 -15.04
C GLU A 103 -3.94 -2.30 -14.76
N ALA A 104 -4.26 -2.07 -13.49
CA ALA A 104 -5.38 -1.22 -13.10
C ALA A 104 -5.18 0.23 -13.54
N TYR A 105 -3.98 0.77 -13.35
CA TYR A 105 -3.62 2.13 -13.74
C TYR A 105 -3.76 2.33 -15.26
N GLN A 106 -3.24 1.41 -16.07
CA GLN A 106 -3.42 1.45 -17.53
C GLN A 106 -4.89 1.37 -17.92
N ARG A 107 -5.68 0.50 -17.28
CA ARG A 107 -7.12 0.36 -17.58
C ARG A 107 -7.92 1.62 -17.22
N LEU A 108 -7.62 2.24 -16.08
CA LEU A 108 -8.39 3.37 -15.54
C LEU A 108 -8.03 4.71 -16.21
N PHE A 109 -6.77 4.88 -16.61
CA PHE A 109 -6.27 6.19 -17.07
C PHE A 109 -5.73 6.18 -18.50
N ASP A 110 -5.63 5.01 -19.14
CA ASP A 110 -5.01 4.84 -20.46
C ASP A 110 -3.56 5.37 -20.52
N ARG A 111 -2.84 5.26 -19.40
CA ARG A 111 -1.43 5.66 -19.25
C ARG A 111 -0.62 4.58 -18.55
N SER A 112 0.69 4.57 -18.80
CA SER A 112 1.62 3.73 -18.06
C SER A 112 1.99 4.38 -16.73
N LEU A 113 1.80 3.66 -15.61
CA LEU A 113 2.24 4.09 -14.29
C LEU A 113 3.75 4.40 -14.26
N GLU A 114 4.56 3.58 -14.92
CA GLU A 114 6.01 3.81 -14.96
C GLU A 114 6.37 5.08 -15.73
N SER A 115 5.66 5.38 -16.82
CA SER A 115 5.88 6.61 -17.57
C SER A 115 5.54 7.85 -16.73
N ASP A 116 4.44 7.81 -15.99
CA ASP A 116 4.02 8.92 -15.13
C ASP A 116 5.00 9.10 -13.96
N VAL A 117 5.41 8.01 -13.28
CA VAL A 117 6.42 8.08 -12.21
C VAL A 117 7.74 8.66 -12.72
N LYS A 118 8.18 8.29 -13.93
CA LYS A 118 9.39 8.86 -14.54
C LYS A 118 9.28 10.34 -14.86
N ALA A 119 8.07 10.84 -15.14
CA ALA A 119 7.82 12.23 -15.48
C ALA A 119 7.72 13.11 -14.22
N ASP A 120 7.13 12.56 -13.16
CA ASP A 120 6.84 13.30 -11.92
C ASP A 120 7.98 13.25 -10.90
N THR A 121 8.86 12.24 -10.97
CA THR A 121 9.98 12.09 -10.04
C THR A 121 11.34 12.32 -10.72
N SER A 122 12.36 12.59 -9.92
CA SER A 122 13.72 12.84 -10.41
C SER A 122 14.80 12.17 -9.54
N GLY A 123 16.05 12.23 -10.01
CA GLY A 123 17.22 11.72 -9.29
C GLY A 123 17.11 10.24 -8.87
N ASN A 124 17.69 9.95 -7.71
CA ASN A 124 17.75 8.60 -7.16
C ASN A 124 16.40 8.08 -6.65
N LEU A 125 15.49 8.98 -6.26
CA LEU A 125 14.12 8.60 -5.93
C LEU A 125 13.43 7.97 -7.15
N LYS A 126 13.52 8.60 -8.33
CA LYS A 126 13.01 8.01 -9.57
C LYS A 126 13.61 6.63 -9.83
N ALA A 127 14.93 6.50 -9.62
CA ALA A 127 15.64 5.25 -9.88
C ALA A 127 15.10 4.09 -9.03
N ILE A 128 14.93 4.30 -7.71
CA ILE A 128 14.40 3.26 -6.82
C ILE A 128 12.93 2.94 -7.15
N LEU A 129 12.08 3.95 -7.36
CA LEU A 129 10.66 3.72 -7.65
C LEU A 129 10.45 2.97 -8.98
N VAL A 130 11.23 3.31 -10.02
CA VAL A 130 11.21 2.57 -11.30
C VAL A 130 11.74 1.15 -11.13
N SER A 131 12.76 0.93 -10.28
CA SER A 131 13.27 -0.41 -9.97
C SER A 131 12.21 -1.29 -9.30
N LEU A 132 11.43 -0.73 -8.38
CA LEU A 132 10.32 -1.41 -7.71
C LEU A 132 9.17 -1.73 -8.68
N LEU A 133 8.87 -0.82 -9.61
CA LEU A 133 7.87 -1.03 -10.67
C LEU A 133 8.21 -2.16 -11.64
N GLN A 134 9.44 -2.68 -11.63
CA GLN A 134 9.79 -3.87 -12.41
C GLN A 134 9.18 -5.15 -11.84
N ALA A 135 8.68 -5.15 -10.59
CA ALA A 135 8.00 -6.27 -9.96
C ALA A 135 8.79 -7.60 -10.08
N ASN A 136 10.09 -7.53 -9.84
CA ASN A 136 11.02 -8.65 -9.95
C ASN A 136 11.90 -8.82 -8.71
N ARG A 137 11.40 -8.41 -7.53
CA ARG A 137 12.04 -8.73 -6.24
C ARG A 137 12.06 -10.24 -6.07
N ASP A 138 13.13 -10.79 -5.51
CA ASP A 138 13.12 -12.17 -5.06
C ASP A 138 12.09 -12.36 -3.93
N GLU A 139 11.10 -13.22 -4.13
CA GLU A 139 10.07 -13.55 -3.13
C GLU A 139 10.26 -14.98 -2.57
N GLY A 140 11.44 -15.56 -2.76
CA GLY A 140 11.83 -16.84 -2.22
C GLY A 140 12.11 -16.82 -0.72
N ASP A 141 12.15 -18.03 -0.15
CA ASP A 141 12.33 -18.24 1.29
C ASP A 141 13.77 -18.54 1.70
N ASP A 142 14.64 -18.80 0.72
CA ASP A 142 16.04 -19.16 0.94
C ASP A 142 16.89 -17.94 1.32
N VAL A 143 17.90 -18.18 2.14
CA VAL A 143 18.84 -17.15 2.62
C VAL A 143 20.25 -17.58 2.34
N ASP A 144 20.95 -16.79 1.54
CA ASP A 144 22.38 -16.92 1.28
C ASP A 144 23.15 -16.03 2.24
N LYS A 145 23.84 -16.64 3.21
CA LYS A 145 24.58 -15.92 4.26
C LYS A 145 25.85 -15.26 3.73
N ASP A 146 26.49 -15.84 2.72
CA ASP A 146 27.69 -15.27 2.13
C ASP A 146 27.32 -14.03 1.32
N LEU A 147 26.22 -14.12 0.55
CA LEU A 147 25.63 -12.96 -0.12
C LEU A 147 25.19 -11.89 0.87
N ALA A 148 24.55 -12.25 1.99
CA ALA A 148 24.15 -11.28 3.02
C ALA A 148 25.35 -10.52 3.60
N GLY A 149 26.46 -11.22 3.85
CA GLY A 149 27.72 -10.62 4.30
C GLY A 149 28.37 -9.74 3.23
N GLN A 150 28.25 -10.10 1.95
CA GLN A 150 28.75 -9.29 0.83
C GLN A 150 27.90 -8.03 0.63
N ASP A 151 26.58 -8.17 0.54
CA ASP A 151 25.65 -7.04 0.41
C ASP A 151 25.83 -6.05 1.58
N ALA A 152 26.07 -6.54 2.81
CA ALA A 152 26.35 -5.69 3.96
C ALA A 152 27.63 -4.84 3.79
N LYS A 153 28.70 -5.44 3.25
CA LYS A 153 29.93 -4.70 2.94
C LYS A 153 29.72 -3.72 1.80
N ASP A 154 29.00 -4.12 0.75
CA ASP A 154 28.73 -3.26 -0.40
C ASP A 154 27.89 -2.04 0.02
N LEU A 155 26.91 -2.21 0.91
CA LEU A 155 26.13 -1.11 1.51
C LEU A 155 27.00 -0.18 2.35
N TYR A 156 27.96 -0.72 3.12
CA TYR A 156 28.89 0.09 3.90
C TYR A 156 29.82 0.89 3.00
N ASP A 157 30.45 0.21 2.05
CA ASP A 157 31.36 0.82 1.08
C ASP A 157 30.64 1.85 0.23
N ALA A 158 29.34 1.69 -0.01
CA ALA A 158 28.48 2.64 -0.72
C ALA A 158 28.10 3.86 0.12
N GLY A 159 27.96 3.76 1.44
CA GLY A 159 27.67 4.88 2.33
C GLY A 159 28.90 5.30 3.14
N ASP A 160 28.95 4.85 4.40
CA ASP A 160 29.95 5.22 5.41
C ASP A 160 31.43 4.99 4.99
N GLY A 161 31.68 4.12 3.99
CA GLY A 161 33.02 3.82 3.47
C GLY A 161 33.60 4.85 2.48
N ARG A 162 32.81 5.83 2.04
CA ARG A 162 33.25 6.90 1.11
C ARG A 162 32.60 8.25 1.44
N TRP A 163 32.99 9.32 0.75
CA TRP A 163 32.31 10.62 0.88
C TRP A 163 31.11 10.69 -0.07
N GLY A 164 29.90 10.73 0.48
CA GLY A 164 28.63 10.64 -0.26
C GLY A 164 28.17 9.20 -0.47
N THR A 165 26.91 9.01 -0.88
CA THR A 165 26.34 7.67 -1.08
C THR A 165 26.45 7.20 -2.54
N ASP A 166 26.76 5.93 -2.75
CA ASP A 166 26.55 5.24 -4.02
C ASP A 166 25.13 4.63 -4.04
N GLU A 167 24.16 5.45 -4.46
CA GLU A 167 22.76 5.07 -4.39
C GLU A 167 22.40 3.89 -5.31
N LEU A 168 23.27 3.53 -6.26
CA LEU A 168 23.09 2.36 -7.11
C LEU A 168 23.20 1.06 -6.29
N ALA A 169 24.15 0.98 -5.35
CA ALA A 169 24.32 -0.21 -4.51
C ALA A 169 23.11 -0.41 -3.58
N PHE A 170 22.63 0.67 -2.95
CA PHE A 170 21.40 0.62 -2.15
C PHE A 170 20.19 0.18 -2.98
N ASN A 171 20.04 0.69 -4.21
CA ASN A 171 18.96 0.31 -5.09
C ASN A 171 18.98 -1.17 -5.48
N GLU A 172 20.15 -1.70 -5.85
CA GLU A 172 20.30 -3.11 -6.23
C GLU A 172 19.97 -4.05 -5.06
N VAL A 173 20.43 -3.72 -3.85
CA VAL A 173 20.17 -4.56 -2.66
C VAL A 173 18.72 -4.41 -2.21
N LEU A 174 18.27 -3.18 -1.89
CA LEU A 174 16.98 -2.93 -1.26
C LEU A 174 15.78 -3.19 -2.18
N ALA A 175 15.92 -3.09 -3.51
CA ALA A 175 14.82 -3.35 -4.44
C ALA A 175 14.72 -4.82 -4.86
N LYS A 176 15.83 -5.58 -4.86
CA LYS A 176 15.87 -6.91 -5.50
C LYS A 176 15.94 -8.08 -4.52
N ARG A 177 16.57 -7.92 -3.36
CA ARG A 177 16.69 -9.01 -2.38
C ARG A 177 15.34 -9.32 -1.72
N SER A 178 15.11 -10.58 -1.37
CA SER A 178 13.92 -10.98 -0.60
C SER A 178 13.92 -10.35 0.78
N HIS A 179 12.74 -10.21 1.41
CA HIS A 179 12.67 -9.66 2.77
C HIS A 179 13.46 -10.51 3.77
N LYS A 180 13.50 -11.84 3.59
CA LYS A 180 14.33 -12.74 4.42
C LYS A 180 15.82 -12.51 4.20
N GLN A 181 16.26 -12.37 2.95
CA GLN A 181 17.64 -12.06 2.61
C GLN A 181 18.07 -10.68 3.15
N LEU A 182 17.21 -9.67 3.02
CA LEU A 182 17.45 -8.32 3.57
C LEU A 182 17.61 -8.34 5.09
N ARG A 183 16.77 -9.09 5.81
CA ARG A 183 16.93 -9.25 7.27
C ARG A 183 18.30 -9.85 7.65
N ALA A 184 18.76 -10.86 6.92
CA ALA A 184 20.09 -11.42 7.13
C ALA A 184 21.20 -10.40 6.79
N THR A 185 21.01 -9.62 5.73
CA THR A 185 21.92 -8.55 5.31
C THR A 185 22.04 -7.46 6.38
N PHE A 186 20.92 -7.02 6.96
CA PHE A 186 20.92 -6.01 8.03
C PHE A 186 21.57 -6.53 9.31
N GLN A 187 21.38 -7.81 9.64
CA GLN A 187 22.09 -8.45 10.76
C GLN A 187 23.60 -8.51 10.51
N ALA A 188 24.01 -8.89 9.30
CA ALA A 188 25.42 -8.90 8.91
C ALA A 188 26.03 -7.49 8.95
N TYR A 189 25.30 -6.47 8.49
CA TYR A 189 25.71 -5.07 8.55
C TYR A 189 25.98 -4.64 10.00
N GLN A 190 25.04 -4.90 10.91
CA GLN A 190 25.22 -4.58 12.33
C GLN A 190 26.44 -5.28 12.94
N ILE A 191 26.70 -6.55 12.59
CA ILE A 191 27.84 -7.30 13.14
C ILE A 191 29.18 -6.80 12.59
N LEU A 192 29.24 -6.47 11.30
CA LEU A 192 30.48 -6.10 10.62
C LEU A 192 30.87 -4.64 10.86
N ILE A 193 29.88 -3.74 10.93
CA ILE A 193 30.07 -2.29 10.92
C ILE A 193 29.81 -1.67 12.30
N ASP A 194 29.12 -2.40 13.19
CA ASP A 194 28.70 -1.92 14.51
C ASP A 194 27.78 -0.68 14.46
N LYS A 195 26.89 -0.65 13.47
CA LYS A 195 25.89 0.43 13.27
C LYS A 195 24.60 -0.14 12.66
N ASP A 196 23.45 0.42 13.00
CA ASP A 196 22.20 0.01 12.38
C ASP A 196 22.10 0.54 10.94
N ILE A 197 21.53 -0.23 10.02
CA ILE A 197 21.37 0.21 8.63
C ILE A 197 20.45 1.43 8.50
N GLU A 198 19.45 1.60 9.39
CA GLU A 198 18.62 2.82 9.40
C GLU A 198 19.45 4.03 9.79
N GLU A 199 20.33 3.91 10.79
CA GLU A 199 21.25 4.99 11.20
C GLU A 199 22.24 5.36 10.08
N ALA A 200 22.72 4.38 9.32
CA ALA A 200 23.57 4.63 8.14
C ALA A 200 22.80 5.38 7.04
N ILE A 201 21.57 4.95 6.72
CA ILE A 201 20.72 5.63 5.74
C ILE A 201 20.40 7.07 6.16
N GLU A 202 20.10 7.29 7.44
CA GLU A 202 19.77 8.61 7.99
C GLU A 202 20.98 9.57 8.00
N ALA A 203 22.20 9.05 8.11
CA ALA A 203 23.42 9.86 8.05
C ALA A 203 23.79 10.25 6.61
N GLU A 204 23.53 9.37 5.66
CA GLU A 204 24.07 9.47 4.29
C GLU A 204 23.08 9.99 3.26
N THR A 205 21.78 9.82 3.50
CA THR A 205 20.72 10.26 2.57
C THR A 205 19.81 11.29 3.20
N SER A 206 19.03 12.00 2.37
CA SER A 206 18.06 12.97 2.85
C SER A 206 16.80 12.99 1.99
N GLY A 207 15.77 13.72 2.46
CA GLY A 207 14.53 13.95 1.72
C GLY A 207 13.77 12.65 1.44
N ASP A 208 13.13 12.58 0.27
CA ASP A 208 12.25 11.47 -0.09
C ASP A 208 13.00 10.18 -0.43
N LEU A 209 14.27 10.28 -0.85
CA LEU A 209 15.12 9.10 -1.00
C LEU A 209 15.33 8.39 0.33
N GLN A 210 15.68 9.15 1.38
CA GLN A 210 15.84 8.60 2.74
C GLN A 210 14.54 7.94 3.21
N LYS A 211 13.38 8.58 2.98
CA LYS A 211 12.07 8.01 3.31
C LYS A 211 11.81 6.70 2.56
N ALA A 212 12.18 6.60 1.28
CA ALA A 212 12.03 5.39 0.48
C ALA A 212 12.88 4.24 1.04
N TYR A 213 14.17 4.49 1.28
CA TYR A 213 15.07 3.46 1.84
C TYR A 213 14.64 3.01 3.24
N LEU A 214 14.31 3.94 4.12
CA LEU A 214 13.80 3.59 5.46
C LEU A 214 12.49 2.81 5.38
N THR A 215 11.62 3.11 4.41
CA THR A 215 10.38 2.34 4.21
C THR A 215 10.69 0.90 3.76
N LEU A 216 11.60 0.72 2.80
CA LEU A 216 12.02 -0.62 2.35
C LEU A 216 12.67 -1.44 3.48
N VAL A 217 13.56 -0.83 4.27
CA VAL A 217 14.20 -1.48 5.42
C VAL A 217 13.17 -1.89 6.46
N ARG A 218 12.29 -0.98 6.86
CA ARG A 218 11.27 -1.24 7.89
C ARG A 218 10.27 -2.30 7.44
N CYS A 219 9.85 -2.30 6.18
CA CYS A 219 8.96 -3.33 5.65
C CYS A 219 9.64 -4.70 5.56
N ALA A 220 10.90 -4.75 5.15
CA ALA A 220 11.66 -6.00 5.13
C ALA A 220 11.85 -6.59 6.54
N ARG A 221 12.03 -5.72 7.56
CA ARG A 221 12.12 -6.12 8.97
C ARG A 221 10.78 -6.65 9.50
N ASP A 222 9.76 -5.81 9.47
CA ASP A 222 8.44 -6.05 10.07
C ASP A 222 7.40 -5.16 9.37
N GLN A 223 6.76 -5.69 8.33
CA GLN A 223 5.79 -4.95 7.52
C GLN A 223 4.53 -4.60 8.31
N GLU A 224 4.04 -5.53 9.13
CA GLU A 224 2.89 -5.28 9.99
C GLU A 224 3.20 -4.21 11.05
N GLY A 225 4.41 -4.24 11.62
CA GLY A 225 4.92 -3.20 12.51
C GLY A 225 5.07 -1.84 11.83
N TYR A 226 5.51 -1.80 10.57
CA TYR A 226 5.59 -0.57 9.78
C TYR A 226 4.21 0.08 9.61
N PHE A 227 3.19 -0.69 9.21
CA PHE A 227 1.83 -0.14 9.06
C PHE A 227 1.21 0.22 10.40
N ALA A 228 1.51 -0.52 11.47
CA ALA A 228 1.10 -0.13 12.82
C ALA A 228 1.66 1.25 13.20
N ASP A 229 2.93 1.52 12.88
CA ASP A 229 3.55 2.83 13.10
C ASP A 229 2.93 3.93 12.27
N ARG A 230 2.64 3.66 11.00
CA ARG A 230 1.98 4.62 10.10
C ARG A 230 0.58 4.99 10.62
N LEU A 231 -0.23 3.99 11.01
CA LEU A 231 -1.55 4.21 11.60
C LEU A 231 -1.48 4.97 12.91
N TYR A 232 -0.50 4.68 13.77
CA TYR A 232 -0.35 5.41 15.01
C TYR A 232 0.00 6.87 14.75
N LYS A 233 0.96 7.12 13.85
CA LYS A 233 1.38 8.47 13.48
C LYS A 233 0.25 9.26 12.82
N SER A 234 -0.61 8.62 12.03
CA SER A 234 -1.76 9.29 11.39
C SER A 234 -2.82 9.76 12.38
N MET A 235 -2.86 9.20 13.59
CA MET A 235 -3.80 9.56 14.66
C MET A 235 -3.12 10.22 15.87
N LYS A 236 -1.80 10.47 15.80
CA LYS A 236 -1.05 11.05 16.93
C LYS A 236 -0.94 12.56 16.77
N GLY A 237 -1.46 13.29 17.76
CA GLY A 237 -1.25 14.73 17.89
C GLY A 237 -2.56 15.50 17.72
N THR A 238 -2.46 16.71 17.18
CA THR A 238 -3.64 17.52 16.85
C THR A 238 -4.08 17.27 15.42
N GLY A 239 -5.29 16.75 15.27
CA GLY A 239 -5.85 16.34 13.98
C GLY A 239 -5.48 14.91 13.60
N THR A 240 -6.14 14.42 12.56
CA THR A 240 -5.96 13.06 12.03
C THR A 240 -5.59 13.18 10.57
N ASP A 241 -4.63 12.37 10.10
CA ASP A 241 -4.42 12.14 8.68
C ASP A 241 -5.38 11.04 8.23
N GLU A 242 -6.60 11.44 7.88
CA GLU A 242 -7.63 10.47 7.50
C GLU A 242 -7.35 9.80 6.16
N GLU A 243 -6.60 10.42 5.26
CA GLU A 243 -6.24 9.82 3.97
C GLU A 243 -5.32 8.60 4.19
N THR A 244 -4.27 8.74 5.01
CA THR A 244 -3.42 7.59 5.40
C THR A 244 -4.23 6.54 6.16
N LEU A 245 -5.12 6.96 7.08
CA LEU A 245 -5.94 6.03 7.87
C LEU A 245 -6.86 5.19 6.99
N ILE A 246 -7.57 5.83 6.06
CA ILE A 246 -8.44 5.17 5.07
C ILE A 246 -7.60 4.24 4.20
N HIS A 247 -6.48 4.75 3.66
CA HIS A 247 -5.67 4.01 2.71
C HIS A 247 -5.14 2.70 3.29
N ILE A 248 -4.55 2.75 4.48
CA ILE A 248 -3.99 1.57 5.13
C ILE A 248 -5.12 0.60 5.54
N ILE A 249 -6.19 1.07 6.18
CA ILE A 249 -7.26 0.17 6.63
C ILE A 249 -7.91 -0.55 5.44
N VAL A 250 -8.20 0.17 4.36
CA VAL A 250 -8.86 -0.41 3.17
C VAL A 250 -7.92 -1.36 2.43
N THR A 251 -6.70 -0.93 2.11
CA THR A 251 -5.78 -1.74 1.27
C THR A 251 -5.21 -2.95 2.00
N ARG A 252 -5.15 -2.92 3.34
CA ARG A 252 -4.61 -4.01 4.15
C ARG A 252 -5.67 -4.93 4.75
N ALA A 253 -6.96 -4.60 4.63
CA ALA A 253 -8.08 -5.32 5.24
C ALA A 253 -8.05 -6.83 4.98
N GLU A 254 -7.83 -7.23 3.73
CA GLU A 254 -7.80 -8.64 3.30
C GLU A 254 -6.37 -9.20 3.15
N VAL A 255 -5.35 -8.46 3.60
CA VAL A 255 -3.94 -8.85 3.47
C VAL A 255 -3.36 -9.24 4.82
N ASP A 256 -3.18 -8.27 5.72
CA ASP A 256 -2.44 -8.44 6.97
C ASP A 256 -2.97 -7.56 8.11
N LEU A 257 -4.17 -6.97 7.99
CA LEU A 257 -4.75 -6.07 8.99
C LEU A 257 -4.83 -6.70 10.39
N GLN A 258 -5.06 -8.00 10.51
CA GLN A 258 -5.04 -8.69 11.80
C GLN A 258 -3.65 -8.71 12.44
N GLY A 259 -2.60 -8.91 11.64
CA GLY A 259 -1.21 -8.81 12.09
C GLY A 259 -0.84 -7.38 12.48
N ILE A 260 -1.25 -6.39 11.67
CA ILE A 260 -1.07 -4.96 11.97
C ILE A 260 -1.73 -4.60 13.30
N LYS A 261 -2.96 -5.05 13.55
CA LYS A 261 -3.67 -4.84 14.83
C LYS A 261 -2.90 -5.43 16.01
N ALA A 262 -2.35 -6.62 15.86
CA ALA A 262 -1.56 -7.27 16.91
C ALA A 262 -0.27 -6.47 17.22
N LYS A 263 0.47 -6.07 16.18
CA LYS A 263 1.68 -5.23 16.31
C LYS A 263 1.38 -3.87 16.92
N PHE A 264 0.26 -3.26 16.54
CA PHE A 264 -0.19 -2.00 17.10
C PHE A 264 -0.44 -2.11 18.61
N GLN A 265 -1.16 -3.14 19.04
CA GLN A 265 -1.43 -3.39 20.46
C GLN A 265 -0.14 -3.66 21.24
N GLU A 266 0.77 -4.47 20.68
CA GLU A 266 2.08 -4.77 21.27
C GLU A 266 2.90 -3.48 21.49
N LYS A 267 2.97 -2.61 20.49
CA LYS A 267 3.84 -1.44 20.51
C LYS A 267 3.29 -0.26 21.31
N TYR A 268 1.97 -0.04 21.25
CA TYR A 268 1.34 1.16 21.81
C TYR A 268 0.47 0.91 23.03
N GLN A 269 0.34 -0.35 23.46
CA GLN A 269 -0.41 -0.74 24.66
C GLN A 269 -1.88 -0.27 24.62
N LYS A 270 -2.41 -0.03 23.42
CA LYS A 270 -3.78 0.39 23.12
C LYS A 270 -4.20 -0.27 21.81
N SER A 271 -5.46 -0.69 21.71
CA SER A 271 -5.92 -1.34 20.47
C SER A 271 -6.07 -0.31 19.35
N LEU A 272 -5.87 -0.74 18.11
CA LEU A 272 -6.10 0.11 16.95
C LEU A 272 -7.56 0.63 16.91
N SER A 273 -8.53 -0.23 17.28
CA SER A 273 -9.94 0.15 17.35
C SER A 273 -10.18 1.25 18.39
N ASP A 274 -9.59 1.14 19.59
CA ASP A 274 -9.73 2.17 20.62
C ASP A 274 -9.09 3.49 20.22
N MET A 275 -7.99 3.46 19.45
CA MET A 275 -7.37 4.68 18.96
C MET A 275 -8.23 5.35 17.89
N VAL A 276 -8.76 4.59 16.93
CA VAL A 276 -9.72 5.09 15.94
C VAL A 276 -10.96 5.69 16.63
N ARG A 277 -11.50 5.05 17.67
CA ARG A 277 -12.64 5.57 18.43
C ARG A 277 -12.35 6.88 19.18
N SER A 278 -11.11 7.10 19.60
CA SER A 278 -10.75 8.34 20.28
C SER A 278 -10.43 9.48 19.33
N ASP A 279 -10.05 9.18 18.09
CA ASP A 279 -9.49 10.18 17.17
C ASP A 279 -10.44 10.55 16.01
N THR A 280 -11.39 9.67 15.68
CA THR A 280 -12.41 9.93 14.65
C THR A 280 -13.79 10.07 15.27
N SER A 281 -14.82 10.47 14.51
CA SER A 281 -16.20 10.54 15.01
C SER A 281 -17.24 10.26 13.91
N GLY A 282 -18.51 10.18 14.30
CA GLY A 282 -19.63 10.04 13.37
C GLY A 282 -19.65 8.72 12.59
N ASP A 283 -20.21 8.74 11.38
CA ASP A 283 -20.34 7.54 10.54
C ASP A 283 -19.00 7.07 9.96
N PHE A 284 -18.04 7.99 9.77
CA PHE A 284 -16.67 7.65 9.43
C PHE A 284 -16.03 6.75 10.49
N GLN A 285 -16.13 7.11 11.78
CA GLN A 285 -15.65 6.26 12.88
C GLN A 285 -16.31 4.89 12.87
N LYS A 286 -17.64 4.83 12.75
CA LYS A 286 -18.38 3.56 12.77
C LYS A 286 -17.93 2.63 11.66
N LEU A 287 -17.73 3.17 10.45
CA LEU A 287 -17.26 2.41 9.30
C LEU A 287 -15.85 1.88 9.52
N LEU A 288 -14.90 2.72 9.93
CA LEU A 288 -13.52 2.27 10.19
C LEU A 288 -13.48 1.19 11.27
N VAL A 289 -14.22 1.38 12.37
CA VAL A 289 -14.33 0.37 13.43
C VAL A 289 -14.88 -0.94 12.88
N ALA A 290 -15.88 -0.91 12.00
CA ALA A 290 -16.43 -2.12 11.38
C ALA A 290 -15.40 -2.85 10.50
N LEU A 291 -14.53 -2.12 9.79
CA LEU A 291 -13.44 -2.70 8.99
C LEU A 291 -12.33 -3.33 9.85
N LEU A 292 -12.24 -2.96 11.13
CA LEU A 292 -11.26 -3.52 12.05
C LEU A 292 -11.72 -4.85 12.68
N HIS A 293 -12.91 -5.38 12.35
CA HIS A 293 -13.47 -6.60 12.94
C HIS A 293 -13.54 -7.78 11.97
#